data_AF-A0A2R5LE13-F1
#
_entry.id   AF-A0A2R5LE13-F1
#
_cell.length_a   1.000
_cell.length_b   1.000
_cell.length_c   1.000
_cell.angle_alpha   90.00
_cell.angle_beta   90.00
_cell.angle_gamma   90.00
#
_symmetry.space_group_name_H-M   'P 1'
#
loop_
_entity.id
_entity.type
_entity.pdbx_description
1 polymer ?
#
loop_
_entity_poly.entity_id
_entity_poly.type
_entity_poly.pdbx_seq_one_letter_code
_entity_poly.pdbx_strand_id
1 'polypeptide(L)'
;TIVVPLHNGEPWIDECLSSVIAQDFQGSLELSIYNDSSTDRSLQLVEKWRTSLEQRKIVLTLSSGDACTGPKGVGAAKNRAVHQSCGRYLCFLDIDDIMGPERISIQYTTAIRSPSNTIVGSKFNRIPEGSTERYTVWANNLEQDKLDVQIFTSHGPTIIMPTWFCDRAVFEAVGGFDERGKGIPEDLIFFYKHLDLGGKLLRVDRVLLTYRYHQQAATFSVLESTIWDVRLDRLQRDFLSQWTTFTIWNAGKQGRKFYRALCKESRKKVVAFCDVDGKKIAKKVYIHEESEEVPRPRVPIIHFLQATAPLVICMKLDLTGGGFERNLSLMNLEEGKDYILFS
;
A
#
# COMPACT_ATOMS: atom_id res chain seq x y z
N THR A 1 -0.70 10.83 18.91
CA THR A 1 0.22 11.65 18.11
C THR A 1 -0.18 11.61 16.66
N ILE A 2 -0.30 12.77 16.03
CA ILE A 2 -0.38 12.94 14.59
C ILE A 2 1.06 13.05 14.08
N VAL A 3 1.47 12.13 13.21
CA VAL A 3 2.84 11.97 12.73
C VAL A 3 2.90 12.54 11.32
N VAL A 4 3.69 13.60 11.12
CA VAL A 4 3.79 14.31 9.85
C VAL A 4 5.24 14.41 9.38
N PRO A 5 5.64 13.72 8.31
CA PRO A 5 6.91 13.97 7.64
C PRO A 5 6.83 15.27 6.84
N LEU A 6 7.87 16.10 6.89
CA LEU A 6 7.91 17.38 6.20
C LEU A 6 9.18 17.50 5.35
N HIS A 7 9.01 17.70 4.04
CA HIS A 7 10.07 18.16 3.14
C HIS A 7 9.45 19.02 2.05
N ASN A 8 9.84 20.29 1.98
CA ASN A 8 9.35 21.27 1.00
C ASN A 8 7.82 21.31 0.90
N GLY A 9 7.15 21.43 2.05
CA GLY A 9 5.69 21.41 2.18
C GLY A 9 5.02 22.79 2.13
N GLU A 10 5.75 23.86 1.79
CA GLU A 10 5.24 25.24 1.80
C GLU A 10 3.85 25.42 1.17
N PRO A 11 3.52 24.80 0.01
CA PRO A 11 2.20 24.99 -0.61
C PRO A 11 1.02 24.37 0.16
N TRP A 12 1.27 23.46 1.11
CA TRP A 12 0.22 22.61 1.71
C TRP A 12 0.08 22.74 3.22
N ILE A 13 1.08 23.32 3.90
CA ILE A 13 1.11 23.46 5.37
C ILE A 13 -0.18 24.09 5.91
N ASP A 14 -0.67 25.17 5.28
CA ASP A 14 -1.84 25.88 5.80
C ASP A 14 -3.12 25.03 5.76
N GLU A 15 -3.34 24.27 4.69
CA GLU A 15 -4.51 23.37 4.58
C GLU A 15 -4.36 22.15 5.50
N CYS A 16 -3.17 21.56 5.54
CA CYS A 16 -2.86 20.42 6.40
C CYS A 16 -3.07 20.76 7.88
N LEU A 17 -2.46 21.85 8.37
CA LEU A 17 -2.55 22.26 9.78
C LEU A 17 -3.92 22.82 10.16
N SER A 18 -4.61 23.48 9.22
CA SER A 18 -6.03 23.83 9.41
C SER A 18 -6.87 22.58 9.66
N SER A 19 -6.63 21.49 8.93
CA SER A 19 -7.34 20.21 9.12
C SER A 19 -7.01 19.49 10.43
N VAL A 20 -5.79 19.68 10.95
CA VAL A 20 -5.36 19.21 12.28
C VAL A 20 -6.10 19.94 13.38
N ILE A 21 -6.20 21.27 13.28
CA ILE A 21 -6.96 22.08 14.25
C ILE A 21 -8.45 21.79 14.16
N ALA A 22 -8.98 21.49 12.97
CA ALA A 22 -10.41 21.20 12.79
C ALA A 22 -10.89 19.88 13.41
N GLN A 23 -10.00 19.06 13.99
CA GLN A 23 -10.39 17.78 14.59
C GLN A 23 -11.37 17.96 15.78
N ASP A 24 -12.36 17.07 15.85
CA ASP A 24 -13.42 17.07 16.89
C ASP A 24 -13.06 16.28 18.16
N PHE A 25 -11.88 15.68 18.18
CA PHE A 25 -11.43 14.81 19.26
C PHE A 25 -11.24 15.56 20.58
N GLN A 26 -11.81 15.03 21.66
CA GLN A 26 -11.80 15.66 22.99
C GLN A 26 -10.63 15.20 23.88
N GLY A 27 -9.85 14.21 23.44
CA GLY A 27 -8.67 13.74 24.17
C GLY A 27 -7.42 14.58 23.90
N SER A 28 -6.31 14.18 24.50
CA SER A 28 -5.02 14.84 24.32
C SER A 28 -4.44 14.59 22.92
N LEU A 29 -4.03 15.66 22.24
CA LEU A 29 -3.40 15.60 20.93
C LEU A 29 -1.98 16.14 20.99
N GLU A 30 -1.12 15.45 20.26
CA GLU A 30 0.25 15.84 19.96
C GLU A 30 0.40 15.82 18.44
N LEU A 31 0.94 16.88 17.86
CA LEU A 31 1.37 16.96 16.47
C LEU A 31 2.90 16.87 16.46
N SER A 32 3.42 15.79 15.89
CA SER A 32 4.86 15.55 15.77
C SER A 32 5.27 15.71 14.31
N ILE A 33 6.01 16.77 14.02
CA ILE A 33 6.53 17.08 12.69
C ILE A 33 8.05 16.89 12.71
N TYR A 34 8.57 16.14 11.74
CA TYR A 34 10.00 16.09 11.46
C TYR A 34 10.29 16.70 10.09
N ASN A 35 11.01 17.82 10.09
CA ASN A 35 11.46 18.49 8.89
C ASN A 35 12.73 17.82 8.34
N ASP A 36 12.59 17.03 7.28
CA ASP A 36 13.68 16.35 6.59
C ASP A 36 14.42 17.29 5.64
N SER A 37 15.02 18.33 6.21
CA SER A 37 15.90 19.28 5.49
C SER A 37 15.21 20.05 4.36
N SER A 38 14.03 20.62 4.63
CA SER A 38 13.36 21.53 3.67
C SER A 38 14.23 22.74 3.33
N THR A 39 14.16 23.17 2.07
CA THR A 39 14.89 24.32 1.51
C THR A 39 13.98 25.54 1.27
N ASP A 40 12.67 25.37 1.41
CA ASP A 40 11.66 26.42 1.27
C ASP A 40 11.28 27.03 2.64
N ARG A 41 10.15 27.75 2.71
CA ARG A 41 9.70 28.41 3.95
C ARG A 41 8.91 27.49 4.89
N SER A 42 8.97 26.17 4.69
CA SER A 42 8.17 25.20 5.44
C SER A 42 8.32 25.34 6.95
N LEU A 43 9.57 25.39 7.44
CA LEU A 43 9.83 25.45 8.88
C LEU A 43 9.25 26.73 9.50
N GLN A 44 9.42 27.86 8.82
CA GLN A 44 8.90 29.15 9.27
C GLN A 44 7.36 29.17 9.26
N LEU A 45 6.72 28.48 8.31
CA LEU A 45 5.26 28.39 8.24
C LEU A 45 4.71 27.53 9.36
N VAL A 46 5.28 26.34 9.62
CA VAL A 46 4.85 25.50 10.76
C VAL A 46 4.96 26.26 12.08
N GLU A 47 6.04 27.03 12.27
CA GLU A 47 6.24 27.80 13.50
C GLU A 47 5.15 28.87 13.72
N LYS A 48 4.62 29.48 12.66
CA LYS A 48 3.50 30.44 12.75
C LYS A 48 2.21 29.79 13.26
N TRP A 49 2.04 28.48 13.09
CA TRP A 49 0.86 27.77 13.55
C TRP A 49 0.91 27.39 15.04
N ARG A 50 2.04 27.58 15.72
CA ARG A 50 2.23 27.22 17.14
C ARG A 50 1.13 27.79 18.04
N THR A 51 0.86 29.09 17.94
CA THR A 51 -0.18 29.76 18.75
C THR A 51 -1.57 29.15 18.53
N SER A 52 -1.93 28.88 17.27
CA SER A 52 -3.24 28.29 16.93
C SER A 52 -3.37 26.85 17.44
N LEU A 53 -2.28 26.07 17.39
CA LEU A 53 -2.22 24.71 17.93
C LEU A 53 -2.35 24.72 19.46
N GLU A 54 -1.63 25.61 20.15
CA GLU A 54 -1.70 25.78 21.61
C GLU A 54 -3.09 26.19 22.08
N GLN A 55 -3.76 27.12 21.37
CA GLN A 55 -5.15 27.51 21.65
C GLN A 55 -6.12 26.32 21.55
N ARG A 56 -5.81 25.34 20.70
CA ARG A 56 -6.56 24.08 20.57
C ARG A 56 -6.02 22.95 21.45
N LYS A 57 -5.08 23.24 22.35
CA LYS A 57 -4.45 22.28 23.26
C LYS A 57 -3.74 21.13 22.53
N ILE A 58 -3.21 21.39 21.34
CA ILE A 58 -2.41 20.46 20.56
C ILE A 58 -0.94 20.76 20.83
N VAL A 59 -0.21 19.80 21.40
CA VAL A 59 1.23 19.95 21.66
C VAL A 59 1.99 19.79 20.34
N LEU A 60 2.80 20.78 19.97
CA LEU A 60 3.66 20.71 18.78
C LEU A 60 5.08 20.26 19.16
N THR A 61 5.47 19.09 18.67
CA THR A 61 6.87 18.60 18.69
C THR A 61 7.46 18.78 17.29
N LEU A 62 8.40 19.71 17.13
CA LEU A 62 9.02 20.04 15.84
C LEU A 62 10.53 19.92 15.94
N SER A 63 11.13 19.10 15.08
CA SER A 63 12.60 19.03 14.92
C SER A 63 12.97 18.96 13.43
N SER A 64 14.26 19.13 13.14
CA SER A 64 14.78 19.17 11.76
C SER A 64 16.01 18.29 11.58
N GLY A 65 16.16 17.74 10.39
CA GLY A 65 17.39 17.11 9.92
C GLY A 65 18.49 18.12 9.60
N ASP A 66 19.71 17.59 9.38
CA ASP A 66 20.86 18.41 9.01
C ASP A 66 20.79 18.82 7.53
N ALA A 67 20.63 20.12 7.30
CA ALA A 67 20.58 20.74 5.98
C ALA A 67 21.83 20.45 5.14
N CYS A 68 23.00 20.23 5.75
CA CYS A 68 24.23 19.89 5.04
C CYS A 68 24.19 18.48 4.45
N THR A 69 23.44 17.56 5.06
CA THR A 69 23.31 16.17 4.61
C THR A 69 22.14 15.93 3.66
N GLY A 70 21.26 16.93 3.52
CA GLY A 70 20.05 16.83 2.70
C GLY A 70 18.95 15.95 3.31
N PRO A 71 17.86 15.70 2.56
CA PRO A 71 16.76 14.84 2.98
C PRO A 71 17.19 13.36 3.02
N LYS A 72 16.78 12.63 4.06
CA LYS A 72 16.98 11.19 4.19
C LYS A 72 15.80 10.37 3.66
N GLY A 73 14.69 11.02 3.30
CA GLY A 73 13.51 10.41 2.73
C GLY A 73 12.36 10.27 3.72
N VAL A 74 11.16 10.07 3.16
CA VAL A 74 9.90 10.05 3.89
C VAL A 74 9.83 9.00 5.01
N GLY A 75 10.42 7.82 4.82
CA GLY A 75 10.49 6.79 5.85
C GLY A 75 11.32 7.21 7.06
N ALA A 76 12.49 7.82 6.84
CA ALA A 76 13.32 8.37 7.90
C ALA A 76 12.60 9.50 8.64
N ALA A 77 11.92 10.39 7.91
CA ALA A 77 11.15 11.47 8.51
C ALA A 77 10.01 10.96 9.41
N LYS A 78 9.24 9.96 8.94
CA LYS A 78 8.20 9.30 9.73
C LYS A 78 8.78 8.65 10.99
N ASN A 79 9.90 7.92 10.87
CA ASN A 79 10.55 7.29 12.02
C ASN A 79 10.97 8.32 13.07
N ARG A 80 11.64 9.40 12.66
CA ARG A 80 12.06 10.46 13.60
C ARG A 80 10.87 11.15 14.26
N ALA A 81 9.80 11.44 13.50
CA ALA A 81 8.56 11.99 14.05
C ALA A 81 7.88 11.05 15.06
N VAL A 82 7.89 9.73 14.84
CA VAL A 82 7.39 8.77 15.83
C VAL A 82 8.29 8.72 17.07
N HIS A 83 9.62 8.68 16.91
CA HIS A 83 10.56 8.56 18.02
C HIS A 83 10.59 9.77 18.97
N GLN A 84 10.43 10.99 18.45
CA GLN A 84 10.38 12.19 19.27
C GLN A 84 9.03 12.38 20.00
N SER A 85 8.03 11.57 19.67
CA SER A 85 6.66 11.72 20.18
C SER A 85 6.34 10.74 21.31
N CYS A 86 5.31 11.04 22.10
CA CYS A 86 4.97 10.25 23.30
C CYS A 86 3.57 9.62 23.30
N GLY A 87 2.70 9.96 22.35
CA GLY A 87 1.33 9.46 22.34
C GLY A 87 1.22 7.95 22.12
N ARG A 88 0.27 7.29 22.79
CA ARG A 88 0.00 5.85 22.65
C ARG A 88 -0.47 5.44 21.26
N TYR A 89 -1.32 6.26 20.63
CA TYR A 89 -1.82 6.02 19.28
C TYR A 89 -1.10 6.92 18.29
N LEU A 90 -0.80 6.38 17.12
CA LEU A 90 -0.17 7.06 15.99
C LEU A 90 -1.22 7.25 14.90
N CYS A 91 -1.36 8.48 14.42
CA CYS A 91 -2.18 8.84 13.27
C CYS A 91 -1.24 9.42 12.20
N PHE A 92 -1.04 8.69 11.10
CA PHE A 92 -0.15 9.14 10.03
C PHE A 92 -0.86 10.13 9.11
N LEU A 93 -0.15 11.19 8.71
CA LEU A 93 -0.64 12.23 7.82
C LEU A 93 0.53 12.78 7.01
N ASP A 94 0.44 12.75 5.68
CA ASP A 94 1.42 13.43 4.83
C ASP A 94 1.08 14.93 4.75
N ILE A 95 2.10 15.80 4.61
CA ILE A 95 1.94 17.26 4.70
C ILE A 95 1.09 17.86 3.56
N ASP A 96 0.98 17.15 2.45
CA ASP A 96 0.19 17.50 1.27
C ASP A 96 -1.29 17.10 1.38
N ASP A 97 -1.64 16.27 2.38
CA ASP A 97 -2.99 15.74 2.60
C ASP A 97 -3.83 16.55 3.61
N ILE A 98 -5.14 16.30 3.60
CA ILE A 98 -6.12 16.97 4.47
C ILE A 98 -6.94 15.93 5.23
N MET A 99 -7.04 16.08 6.55
CA MET A 99 -7.89 15.21 7.38
C MET A 99 -9.35 15.68 7.38
N GLY A 100 -10.28 14.73 7.41
CA GLY A 100 -11.67 14.99 7.77
C GLY A 100 -11.80 15.32 9.27
N PRO A 101 -12.72 16.20 9.69
CA PRO A 101 -12.81 16.69 11.08
C PRO A 101 -13.10 15.59 12.11
N GLU A 102 -13.77 14.51 11.72
CA GLU A 102 -14.11 13.36 12.58
C GLU A 102 -13.05 12.24 12.53
N ARG A 103 -11.93 12.43 11.82
CA ARG A 103 -10.97 11.35 11.54
C ARG A 103 -10.45 10.72 12.82
N ILE A 104 -9.91 11.54 13.72
CA ILE A 104 -9.26 11.03 14.93
C ILE A 104 -10.29 10.36 15.85
N SER A 105 -11.46 10.97 16.07
CA SER A 105 -12.46 10.43 16.99
C SER A 105 -13.00 9.06 16.54
N ILE A 106 -13.28 8.91 15.23
CA ILE A 106 -13.78 7.66 14.66
C ILE A 106 -12.70 6.57 14.65
N GLN A 107 -11.49 6.88 14.17
CA GLN A 107 -10.42 5.89 14.10
C GLN A 107 -9.93 5.49 15.50
N TYR A 108 -9.86 6.42 16.46
CA TYR A 108 -9.54 6.13 17.86
C TYR A 108 -10.56 5.19 18.50
N THR A 109 -11.86 5.49 18.37
CA THR A 109 -12.92 4.64 18.93
C THR A 109 -12.89 3.21 18.36
N THR A 110 -12.49 3.09 17.10
CA THR A 110 -12.31 1.79 16.44
C THR A 110 -11.06 1.08 16.94
N ALA A 111 -9.94 1.79 17.08
CA ALA A 111 -8.67 1.22 17.54
C ALA A 111 -8.76 0.69 18.99
N ILE A 112 -9.40 1.41 19.91
CA ILE A 112 -9.53 0.97 21.31
C ILE A 112 -10.39 -0.30 21.48
N ARG A 113 -11.22 -0.63 20.48
CA ARG A 113 -12.07 -1.83 20.44
C ARG A 113 -11.43 -2.97 19.63
N SER A 114 -10.29 -2.72 19.01
CA SER A 114 -9.58 -3.67 18.17
C SER A 114 -8.34 -4.21 18.91
N PRO A 115 -7.78 -5.36 18.50
CA PRO A 115 -6.48 -5.80 18.99
C PRO A 115 -5.41 -4.73 18.81
N SER A 116 -4.47 -4.60 19.75
CA SER A 116 -3.42 -3.57 19.72
C SER A 116 -2.50 -3.67 18.49
N ASN A 117 -2.44 -4.83 17.82
CA ASN A 117 -1.72 -5.01 16.57
C ASN A 117 -2.58 -4.72 15.33
N THR A 118 -3.56 -3.81 15.42
CA THR A 118 -4.43 -3.44 14.29
C THR A 118 -4.01 -2.10 13.68
N ILE A 119 -3.87 -2.07 12.35
CA ILE A 119 -3.87 -0.82 11.58
C ILE A 119 -5.31 -0.52 11.18
N VAL A 120 -5.82 0.62 11.65
CA VAL A 120 -7.14 1.15 11.29
C VAL A 120 -6.98 2.18 10.18
N GLY A 121 -7.53 1.89 9.02
CA GLY A 121 -7.64 2.80 7.88
C GLY A 121 -8.99 3.49 7.78
N SER A 122 -9.18 4.21 6.68
CA SER A 122 -10.46 4.80 6.28
C SER A 122 -10.60 4.82 4.76
N LYS A 123 -11.80 5.10 4.25
CA LYS A 123 -11.94 5.51 2.85
C LYS A 123 -11.29 6.88 2.66
N PHE A 124 -10.92 7.20 1.43
CA PHE A 124 -10.35 8.48 1.06
C PHE A 124 -10.92 8.99 -0.25
N ASN A 125 -10.83 10.29 -0.49
CA ASN A 125 -11.04 10.88 -1.80
C ASN A 125 -9.71 11.48 -2.31
N ARG A 126 -9.70 12.00 -3.54
CA ARG A 126 -8.51 12.61 -4.12
C ARG A 126 -8.81 13.99 -4.69
N ILE A 127 -7.81 14.85 -4.59
CA ILE A 127 -7.78 16.16 -5.25
C ILE A 127 -6.53 16.25 -6.14
N PRO A 128 -6.66 16.65 -7.43
CA PRO A 128 -7.89 16.93 -8.15
C PRO A 128 -8.81 15.70 -8.29
N GLU A 129 -10.12 15.93 -8.40
CA GLU A 129 -11.11 14.88 -8.64
C GLU A 129 -10.76 14.08 -9.91
N GLY A 130 -11.04 12.77 -9.91
CA GLY A 130 -10.70 11.86 -11.01
C GLY A 130 -9.24 11.37 -11.02
N SER A 131 -8.36 11.92 -10.17
CA SER A 131 -6.98 11.44 -10.06
C SER A 131 -6.94 9.97 -9.65
N THR A 132 -6.39 9.09 -10.49
CA THR A 132 -6.29 7.63 -10.25
C THR A 132 -7.63 7.00 -9.81
N GLU A 133 -8.76 7.46 -10.37
CA GLU A 133 -10.12 7.13 -9.93
C GLU A 133 -10.35 5.63 -9.69
N ARG A 134 -9.92 4.79 -10.64
CA ARG A 134 -10.05 3.34 -10.52
C ARG A 134 -9.41 2.77 -9.26
N TYR A 135 -8.23 3.28 -8.88
CA TYR A 135 -7.56 2.84 -7.66
C TYR A 135 -8.33 3.27 -6.42
N THR A 136 -8.82 4.51 -6.39
CA THR A 136 -9.66 5.02 -5.29
C THR A 136 -10.94 4.19 -5.14
N VAL A 137 -11.62 3.88 -6.25
CA VAL A 137 -12.82 3.03 -6.26
C VAL A 137 -12.50 1.63 -5.74
N TRP A 138 -11.44 0.99 -6.22
CA TRP A 138 -11.02 -0.33 -5.74
C TRP A 138 -10.70 -0.31 -4.24
N ALA A 139 -9.82 0.60 -3.79
CA ALA A 139 -9.37 0.65 -2.40
C ALA A 139 -10.51 0.98 -1.42
N ASN A 140 -11.48 1.81 -1.82
CA ASN A 140 -12.62 2.16 -0.99
C ASN A 140 -13.70 1.07 -0.94
N ASN A 141 -13.82 0.23 -1.98
CA ASN A 141 -14.86 -0.80 -2.06
C ASN A 141 -14.36 -2.21 -1.72
N LEU A 142 -13.05 -2.39 -1.53
CA LEU A 142 -12.48 -3.68 -1.13
C LEU A 142 -13.11 -4.16 0.19
N GLU A 143 -13.62 -5.39 0.23
CA GLU A 143 -14.26 -5.94 1.43
C GLU A 143 -13.25 -6.14 2.58
N GLN A 144 -13.75 -6.14 3.82
CA GLN A 144 -12.92 -6.16 5.03
C GLN A 144 -12.07 -7.43 5.16
N ASP A 145 -12.59 -8.57 4.73
CA ASP A 145 -11.91 -9.87 4.67
C ASP A 145 -10.98 -10.01 3.46
N LYS A 146 -10.94 -9.01 2.57
CA LYS A 146 -10.05 -8.95 1.41
C LYS A 146 -8.85 -8.03 1.60
N LEU A 147 -8.81 -7.28 2.71
CA LEU A 147 -7.73 -6.31 2.97
C LEU A 147 -6.36 -6.97 3.13
N ASP A 148 -6.28 -8.19 3.67
CA ASP A 148 -5.03 -8.96 3.83
C ASP A 148 -4.83 -10.03 2.74
N VAL A 149 -5.85 -10.28 1.92
CA VAL A 149 -5.80 -11.24 0.79
C VAL A 149 -5.39 -10.56 -0.53
N GLN A 150 -5.98 -9.42 -0.86
CA GLN A 150 -5.73 -8.72 -2.15
C GLN A 150 -4.50 -7.80 -2.13
N ILE A 151 -3.51 -8.14 -1.32
CA ILE A 151 -2.31 -7.32 -1.09
C ILE A 151 -1.36 -7.23 -2.30
N PHE A 152 -1.64 -7.98 -3.37
CA PHE A 152 -0.84 -8.00 -4.60
C PHE A 152 -1.53 -7.36 -5.81
N THR A 153 -2.73 -6.78 -5.65
CA THR A 153 -3.54 -6.28 -6.78
C THR A 153 -3.31 -4.81 -7.10
N SER A 154 -2.53 -4.09 -6.28
CA SER A 154 -2.23 -2.67 -6.47
C SER A 154 -0.75 -2.35 -6.24
N HIS A 155 -0.35 -1.13 -6.60
CA HIS A 155 1.01 -0.62 -6.43
C HIS A 155 1.30 -0.09 -5.00
N GLY A 156 0.54 -0.53 -4.01
CA GLY A 156 0.72 -0.16 -2.61
C GLY A 156 -0.13 -1.00 -1.66
N PRO A 157 -0.17 -0.63 -0.37
CA PRO A 157 -1.05 -1.24 0.62
C PRO A 157 -2.54 -1.19 0.22
N THR A 158 -3.33 -2.16 0.68
CA THR A 158 -4.80 -2.19 0.52
C THR A 158 -5.50 -1.13 1.35
N ILE A 159 -4.85 -0.68 2.44
CA ILE A 159 -5.19 0.52 3.19
C ILE A 159 -4.06 1.51 3.00
N ILE A 160 -4.29 2.65 2.35
CA ILE A 160 -3.21 3.62 2.08
C ILE A 160 -2.65 4.22 3.37
N MET A 161 -1.32 4.39 3.41
CA MET A 161 -0.59 4.84 4.59
C MET A 161 -1.07 6.16 5.19
N PRO A 162 -1.42 7.21 4.41
CA PRO A 162 -1.90 8.45 5.00
C PRO A 162 -3.23 8.32 5.76
N THR A 163 -3.93 7.18 5.63
CA THR A 163 -5.13 6.88 6.43
C THR A 163 -4.85 6.10 7.71
N TRP A 164 -3.61 5.64 7.95
CA TRP A 164 -3.31 4.75 9.05
C TRP A 164 -3.46 5.40 10.42
N PHE A 165 -4.14 4.68 11.31
CA PHE A 165 -4.25 4.95 12.73
C PHE A 165 -4.00 3.64 13.48
N CYS A 166 -3.04 3.60 14.41
CA CYS A 166 -2.70 2.37 15.13
C CYS A 166 -2.19 2.64 16.54
N ASP A 167 -2.21 1.60 17.40
CA ASP A 167 -1.46 1.63 18.65
C ASP A 167 0.05 1.64 18.32
N ARG A 168 0.84 2.41 19.07
CA ARG A 168 2.30 2.53 18.90
C ARG A 168 3.00 1.18 18.90
N ALA A 169 2.45 0.18 19.58
CA ALA A 169 2.95 -1.20 19.56
C ALA A 169 3.08 -1.77 18.14
N VAL A 170 2.24 -1.34 17.18
CA VAL A 170 2.38 -1.72 15.76
C VAL A 170 3.72 -1.25 15.20
N PHE A 171 4.04 0.03 15.40
CA PHE A 171 5.31 0.61 14.93
C PHE A 171 6.52 -0.05 15.61
N GLU A 172 6.43 -0.28 16.91
CA GLU A 172 7.50 -0.93 17.69
C GLU A 172 7.73 -2.38 17.27
N ALA A 173 6.66 -3.15 17.03
CA ALA A 173 6.77 -4.53 16.55
C ALA A 173 7.37 -4.61 15.14
N VAL A 174 6.95 -3.72 14.24
CA VAL A 174 7.51 -3.64 12.89
C VAL A 174 8.94 -3.12 12.90
N GLY A 175 9.32 -2.27 13.86
CA GLY A 175 10.65 -1.68 13.95
C GLY A 175 10.86 -0.48 13.01
N GLY A 176 9.78 0.21 12.66
CA GLY A 176 9.80 1.43 11.83
C GLY A 176 9.79 1.21 10.32
N PHE A 177 9.75 2.32 9.59
CA PHE A 177 9.80 2.38 8.12
C PHE A 177 11.24 2.20 7.62
N ASP A 178 11.37 1.75 6.37
CA ASP A 178 12.66 1.62 5.70
C ASP A 178 13.30 3.00 5.43
N GLU A 179 14.55 3.20 5.87
CA GLU A 179 15.28 4.48 5.77
C GLU A 179 16.30 4.52 4.60
N ARG A 180 16.27 3.58 3.66
CA ARG A 180 17.22 3.57 2.51
C ARG A 180 17.02 4.73 1.54
N GLY A 181 15.95 5.50 1.69
CA GLY A 181 15.76 6.80 1.05
C GLY A 181 14.84 6.79 -0.16
N LYS A 182 15.11 7.67 -1.12
CA LYS A 182 14.24 7.94 -2.28
C LYS A 182 14.05 6.69 -3.15
N GLY A 183 12.82 6.46 -3.60
CA GLY A 183 12.47 5.34 -4.48
C GLY A 183 12.19 4.00 -3.78
N ILE A 184 12.20 4.00 -2.45
CA ILE A 184 11.79 2.87 -1.62
C ILE A 184 10.28 2.97 -1.35
N PRO A 185 9.48 1.91 -1.57
CA PRO A 185 8.08 1.86 -1.14
C PRO A 185 8.01 1.53 0.36
N GLU A 186 8.40 2.49 1.21
CA GLU A 186 8.62 2.26 2.63
C GLU A 186 7.34 1.84 3.35
N ASP A 187 6.20 2.35 2.90
CA ASP A 187 4.88 2.02 3.42
C ASP A 187 4.45 0.59 3.07
N LEU A 188 4.66 0.14 1.84
CA LEU A 188 4.40 -1.24 1.42
C LEU A 188 5.25 -2.24 2.19
N ILE A 189 6.54 -1.92 2.38
CA ILE A 189 7.47 -2.76 3.16
C ILE A 189 7.02 -2.85 4.62
N PHE A 190 6.66 -1.71 5.24
CA PHE A 190 6.11 -1.69 6.60
C PHE A 190 4.84 -2.54 6.68
N PHE A 191 3.91 -2.34 5.74
CA PHE A 191 2.63 -3.04 5.69
C PHE A 191 2.80 -4.55 5.58
N TYR A 192 3.74 -5.02 4.75
CA TYR A 192 4.06 -6.43 4.61
C TYR A 192 4.68 -7.02 5.86
N LYS A 193 5.62 -6.31 6.50
CA LYS A 193 6.21 -6.75 7.77
C LYS A 193 5.17 -6.81 8.90
N HIS A 194 4.23 -5.86 8.94
CA HIS A 194 3.09 -5.90 9.86
C HIS A 194 2.25 -7.17 9.68
N LEU A 195 1.91 -7.53 8.45
CA LEU A 195 1.17 -8.76 8.16
C LEU A 195 1.97 -10.02 8.51
N ASP A 196 3.28 -10.04 8.26
CA ASP A 196 4.17 -11.16 8.62
C ASP A 196 4.23 -11.40 10.13
N LEU A 197 4.00 -10.35 10.93
CA LEU A 197 3.91 -10.42 12.40
C LEU A 197 2.49 -10.77 12.90
N GLY A 198 1.58 -11.20 12.02
CA GLY A 198 0.19 -11.51 12.36
C GLY A 198 -0.67 -10.27 12.63
N GLY A 199 -0.22 -9.10 12.18
CA GLY A 199 -0.92 -7.83 12.28
C GLY A 199 -2.31 -7.89 11.64
N LYS A 200 -3.24 -7.13 12.21
CA LYS A 200 -4.63 -7.03 11.74
C LYS A 200 -4.85 -5.73 10.98
N LEU A 201 -5.81 -5.76 10.07
CA LEU A 201 -6.23 -4.63 9.26
C LEU A 201 -7.71 -4.39 9.47
N LEU A 202 -8.11 -3.12 9.59
CA LEU A 202 -9.51 -2.73 9.65
C LEU A 202 -9.68 -1.43 8.88
N ARG A 203 -10.73 -1.31 8.05
CA ARG A 203 -11.05 -0.04 7.38
C ARG A 203 -12.39 0.50 7.88
N VAL A 204 -12.39 1.72 8.38
CA VAL A 204 -13.64 2.44 8.67
C VAL A 204 -14.33 2.82 7.36
N ASP A 205 -15.63 2.55 7.25
CA ASP A 205 -16.42 2.86 6.06
C ASP A 205 -16.88 4.34 5.99
N ARG A 206 -15.91 5.25 6.11
CA ARG A 206 -16.08 6.71 6.05
C ARG A 206 -14.91 7.33 5.30
N VAL A 207 -15.18 8.35 4.50
CA VAL A 207 -14.13 9.16 3.87
C VAL A 207 -13.58 10.12 4.92
N LEU A 208 -12.39 9.83 5.44
CA LEU A 208 -11.77 10.61 6.54
C LEU A 208 -10.45 11.28 6.15
N LEU A 209 -10.03 11.12 4.90
CA LEU A 209 -8.84 11.75 4.34
C LEU A 209 -9.13 12.20 2.91
N THR A 210 -8.63 13.39 2.59
CA THR A 210 -8.48 13.86 1.22
C THR A 210 -7.01 13.75 0.83
N TYR A 211 -6.72 12.86 -0.11
CA TYR A 211 -5.37 12.62 -0.63
C TYR A 211 -5.05 13.60 -1.76
N ARG A 212 -3.95 14.33 -1.67
CA ARG A 212 -3.54 15.27 -2.72
C ARG A 212 -2.62 14.62 -3.74
N TYR A 213 -3.06 14.61 -4.99
CA TYR A 213 -2.29 14.10 -6.12
C TYR A 213 -1.63 15.24 -6.88
N HIS A 214 -0.29 15.29 -6.88
CA HIS A 214 0.49 16.33 -7.56
C HIS A 214 1.86 15.79 -7.98
N GLN A 215 2.47 16.39 -9.00
CA GLN A 215 3.73 15.89 -9.61
C GLN A 215 4.94 15.88 -8.68
N GLN A 216 4.89 16.58 -7.55
CA GLN A 216 5.98 16.63 -6.56
C GLN A 216 5.86 15.53 -5.49
N ALA A 217 4.80 14.73 -5.51
CA ALA A 217 4.56 13.67 -4.52
C ALA A 217 5.68 12.63 -4.54
N ALA A 218 6.09 12.17 -3.36
CA ALA A 218 7.17 11.20 -3.19
C ALA A 218 6.91 9.87 -3.93
N THR A 219 5.64 9.50 -4.10
CA THR A 219 5.19 8.29 -4.82
C THR A 219 5.77 8.19 -6.23
N PHE A 220 5.95 9.31 -6.94
CA PHE A 220 6.52 9.30 -8.30
C PHE A 220 8.01 8.96 -8.35
N SER A 221 8.69 8.98 -7.20
CA SER A 221 10.08 8.53 -7.11
C SER A 221 10.21 7.00 -7.03
N VAL A 222 9.14 6.30 -6.70
CA VAL A 222 9.13 4.84 -6.56
C VAL A 222 8.81 4.20 -7.91
N LEU A 223 9.73 3.39 -8.41
CA LEU A 223 9.53 2.70 -9.69
C LEU A 223 8.52 1.57 -9.55
N GLU A 224 7.67 1.40 -10.57
CA GLU A 224 6.74 0.27 -10.64
C GLU A 224 7.48 -1.08 -10.55
N SER A 225 8.70 -1.18 -11.09
CA SER A 225 9.55 -2.38 -10.97
C SER A 225 9.93 -2.68 -9.53
N THR A 226 10.30 -1.66 -8.74
CA THR A 226 10.63 -1.84 -7.32
C THR A 226 9.44 -2.39 -6.54
N ILE A 227 8.25 -1.85 -6.77
CA ILE A 227 7.01 -2.33 -6.14
C ILE A 227 6.66 -3.74 -6.64
N TRP A 228 6.86 -4.01 -7.92
CA TRP A 228 6.66 -5.35 -8.49
C TRP A 228 7.56 -6.39 -7.81
N ASP A 229 8.84 -6.09 -7.63
CA ASP A 229 9.80 -7.01 -7.02
C ASP A 229 9.45 -7.30 -5.56
N VAL A 230 9.11 -6.27 -4.76
CA VAL A 230 8.65 -6.45 -3.37
C VAL A 230 7.41 -7.35 -3.29
N ARG A 231 6.43 -7.16 -4.18
CA ARG A 231 5.22 -7.99 -4.26
C ARG A 231 5.54 -9.42 -4.67
N LEU A 232 6.40 -9.59 -5.69
CA LEU A 232 6.76 -10.89 -6.23
C LEU A 232 7.55 -11.72 -5.22
N ASP A 233 8.51 -11.11 -4.53
CA ASP A 233 9.31 -11.76 -3.49
C ASP A 233 8.43 -12.30 -2.38
N ARG A 234 7.48 -11.48 -1.89
CA ARG A 234 6.50 -11.93 -0.91
C ARG A 234 5.61 -13.06 -1.44
N LEU A 235 5.07 -12.94 -2.66
CA LEU A 235 4.23 -14.00 -3.25
C LEU A 235 4.99 -15.33 -3.35
N GLN A 236 6.25 -15.29 -3.81
CA GLN A 236 7.09 -16.48 -3.92
C GLN A 236 7.35 -17.12 -2.56
N ARG A 237 7.68 -16.31 -1.55
CA ARG A 237 7.98 -16.76 -0.19
C ARG A 237 6.75 -17.32 0.51
N ASP A 238 5.61 -16.65 0.44
CA ASP A 238 4.44 -16.94 1.27
C ASP A 238 3.48 -17.94 0.62
N PHE A 239 3.40 -17.98 -0.71
CA PHE A 239 2.45 -18.84 -1.42
C PHE A 239 3.15 -19.87 -2.30
N LEU A 240 4.00 -19.43 -3.25
CA LEU A 240 4.54 -20.34 -4.26
C LEU A 240 5.55 -21.35 -3.68
N SER A 241 6.20 -21.03 -2.56
CA SER A 241 7.07 -21.95 -1.83
C SER A 241 6.29 -23.17 -1.30
N GLN A 242 5.05 -22.95 -0.84
CA GLN A 242 4.17 -23.96 -0.24
C GLN A 242 3.46 -24.81 -1.29
N TRP A 243 3.23 -24.27 -2.48
CA TRP A 243 2.57 -25.00 -3.56
C TRP A 243 3.53 -25.97 -4.25
N THR A 244 3.05 -27.18 -4.57
CA THR A 244 3.79 -28.15 -5.38
C THR A 244 3.82 -27.75 -6.84
N THR A 245 2.68 -27.28 -7.34
CA THR A 245 2.44 -26.84 -8.72
C THR A 245 1.37 -25.77 -8.74
N PHE A 246 1.33 -24.92 -9.77
CA PHE A 246 0.25 -23.95 -9.97
C PHE A 246 0.04 -23.58 -11.44
N THR A 247 -1.13 -23.03 -11.74
CA THR A 247 -1.49 -22.53 -13.08
C THR A 247 -1.43 -20.99 -13.10
N ILE A 248 -0.95 -20.40 -14.20
CA ILE A 248 -1.02 -18.94 -14.41
C ILE A 248 -2.24 -18.62 -15.28
N TRP A 249 -3.20 -17.87 -14.76
CA TRP A 249 -4.31 -17.36 -15.57
C TRP A 249 -3.89 -16.04 -16.21
N ASN A 250 -3.75 -16.06 -17.55
CA ASN A 250 -3.38 -15.02 -18.51
C ASN A 250 -2.22 -15.49 -19.37
N ALA A 251 -2.52 -16.09 -20.53
CA ALA A 251 -1.51 -16.52 -21.50
C ALA A 251 -0.96 -15.37 -22.37
N GLY A 252 -1.22 -14.11 -21.99
CA GLY A 252 -0.82 -12.87 -22.66
C GLY A 252 0.36 -12.17 -21.99
N LYS A 253 0.45 -10.83 -22.18
CA LYS A 253 1.61 -10.03 -21.76
C LYS A 253 1.89 -10.12 -20.25
N GLN A 254 0.85 -10.00 -19.41
CA GLN A 254 1.04 -9.93 -17.96
C GLN A 254 1.43 -11.27 -17.35
N GLY A 255 0.72 -12.37 -17.67
CA GLY A 255 1.10 -13.68 -17.14
C GLY A 255 2.48 -14.15 -17.64
N ARG A 256 2.87 -13.83 -18.88
CA ARG A 256 4.22 -14.10 -19.37
C ARG A 256 5.29 -13.22 -18.70
N LYS A 257 4.98 -11.96 -18.39
CA LYS A 257 5.87 -11.10 -17.59
C LYS A 257 6.08 -11.73 -16.21
N PHE A 258 5.00 -12.16 -15.55
CA PHE A 258 5.03 -12.85 -14.27
C PHE A 258 5.90 -14.12 -14.33
N TYR A 259 5.63 -15.04 -15.26
CA TYR A 259 6.40 -16.28 -15.42
C TYR A 259 7.91 -16.05 -15.57
N ARG A 260 8.29 -15.04 -16.37
CA ARG A 260 9.71 -14.71 -16.60
C ARG A 260 10.38 -14.11 -15.36
N ALA A 261 9.63 -13.39 -14.55
CA ALA A 261 10.14 -12.79 -13.31
C ALA A 261 10.30 -13.83 -12.17
N LEU A 262 9.64 -14.99 -12.24
CA LEU A 262 9.79 -16.04 -11.24
C LEU A 262 11.23 -16.54 -11.12
N CYS A 263 11.64 -16.87 -9.89
CA CYS A 263 12.86 -17.62 -9.63
C CYS A 263 12.78 -19.02 -10.27
N LYS A 264 13.94 -19.64 -10.50
CA LYS A 264 14.04 -20.94 -11.19
C LYS A 264 13.19 -22.03 -10.51
N GLU A 265 13.13 -22.03 -9.19
CA GLU A 265 12.35 -23.00 -8.42
C GLU A 265 10.84 -22.82 -8.65
N SER A 266 10.30 -21.63 -8.39
CA SER A 266 8.88 -21.31 -8.60
C SER A 266 8.45 -21.50 -10.05
N ARG A 267 9.33 -21.18 -11.01
CA ARG A 267 9.04 -21.34 -12.45
C ARG A 267 8.82 -22.80 -12.85
N LYS A 268 9.57 -23.74 -12.27
CA LYS A 268 9.40 -25.19 -12.53
C LYS A 268 8.07 -25.75 -12.02
N LYS A 269 7.42 -25.06 -11.08
CA LYS A 269 6.11 -25.44 -10.52
C LYS A 269 4.95 -25.04 -11.43
N VAL A 270 5.19 -24.23 -12.48
CA VAL A 270 4.14 -23.79 -13.40
C VAL A 270 3.76 -24.92 -14.35
N VAL A 271 2.53 -25.44 -14.23
CA VAL A 271 2.06 -26.57 -15.05
C VAL A 271 1.35 -26.13 -16.34
N ALA A 272 0.74 -24.94 -16.33
CA ALA A 272 0.06 -24.39 -17.50
C ALA A 272 -0.11 -22.86 -17.41
N PHE A 273 -0.28 -22.25 -18.57
CA PHE A 273 -1.05 -21.01 -18.69
C PHE A 273 -2.50 -21.36 -19.04
N CYS A 274 -3.47 -20.67 -18.46
CA CYS A 274 -4.85 -20.73 -18.92
C CYS A 274 -5.37 -19.39 -19.42
N ASP A 275 -6.33 -19.42 -20.34
CA ASP A 275 -6.96 -18.23 -20.91
C ASP A 275 -8.38 -18.54 -21.43
N VAL A 276 -9.11 -17.50 -21.79
CA VAL A 276 -10.43 -17.57 -22.46
C VAL A 276 -10.31 -17.26 -23.95
N ASP A 277 -9.22 -16.60 -24.36
CA ASP A 277 -8.98 -16.21 -25.74
C ASP A 277 -8.56 -17.42 -26.60
N GLY A 278 -9.47 -17.85 -27.49
CA GLY A 278 -9.25 -18.96 -28.41
C GLY A 278 -7.99 -18.80 -29.27
N LYS A 279 -7.57 -17.59 -29.63
CA LYS A 279 -6.34 -17.36 -30.40
C LYS A 279 -5.09 -17.67 -29.58
N LYS A 280 -5.11 -17.44 -28.27
CA LYS A 280 -3.99 -17.79 -27.38
C LYS A 280 -3.98 -19.30 -27.12
N ILE A 281 -5.14 -19.89 -26.87
CA ILE A 281 -5.29 -21.34 -26.66
C ILE A 281 -4.84 -22.12 -27.89
N ALA A 282 -5.15 -21.65 -29.10
CA ALA A 282 -4.73 -22.27 -30.35
C ALA A 282 -3.20 -22.37 -30.52
N LYS A 283 -2.41 -21.57 -29.78
CA LYS A 283 -0.94 -21.69 -29.78
C LYS A 283 -0.44 -22.95 -29.06
N LYS A 284 -1.28 -23.59 -28.24
CA LYS A 284 -1.06 -24.83 -27.46
C LYS A 284 0.07 -24.76 -26.42
N VAL A 285 1.17 -24.07 -26.69
CA VAL A 285 2.36 -24.01 -25.84
C VAL A 285 2.96 -22.60 -25.88
N TYR A 286 3.38 -22.11 -24.72
CA TYR A 286 4.30 -20.99 -24.57
C TYR A 286 5.73 -21.50 -24.45
N ILE A 287 6.65 -20.90 -25.22
CA ILE A 287 8.09 -21.18 -25.17
C ILE A 287 8.79 -19.95 -24.61
N HIS A 288 9.61 -20.13 -23.57
CA HIS A 288 10.43 -19.04 -23.04
C HIS A 288 11.71 -18.90 -23.86
N GLU A 289 11.63 -18.14 -24.95
CA GLU A 289 12.71 -18.02 -25.94
C GLU A 289 14.02 -17.42 -25.38
N GLU A 290 13.89 -16.49 -24.43
CA GLU A 290 15.01 -15.82 -23.75
C GLU A 290 15.69 -16.71 -22.68
N SER A 291 15.21 -17.93 -22.45
CA SER A 291 15.80 -18.84 -21.46
C SER A 291 17.07 -19.50 -21.99
N GLU A 292 18.10 -19.57 -21.14
CA GLU A 292 19.35 -20.29 -21.40
C GLU A 292 19.22 -21.82 -21.17
N GLU A 293 18.08 -22.31 -20.67
CA GLU A 293 17.88 -23.74 -20.43
C GLU A 293 17.74 -24.54 -21.74
N VAL A 294 18.28 -25.76 -21.75
CA VAL A 294 18.21 -26.68 -22.89
C VAL A 294 17.59 -28.02 -22.44
N PRO A 295 16.40 -28.42 -22.96
CA PRO A 295 15.57 -27.66 -23.90
C PRO A 295 14.95 -26.42 -23.25
N ARG A 296 14.62 -25.41 -24.06
CA ARG A 296 13.94 -24.19 -23.59
C ARG A 296 12.64 -24.56 -22.85
N PRO A 297 12.27 -23.88 -21.75
CA PRO A 297 11.06 -24.19 -21.01
C PRO A 297 9.81 -24.05 -21.89
N ARG A 298 8.94 -25.06 -21.82
CA ARG A 298 7.68 -25.15 -22.58
C ARG A 298 6.54 -25.32 -21.60
N VAL A 299 5.57 -24.42 -21.65
CA VAL A 299 4.40 -24.43 -20.76
C VAL A 299 3.12 -24.55 -21.61
N PRO A 300 2.27 -25.56 -21.40
CA PRO A 300 0.98 -25.68 -22.08
C PRO A 300 0.11 -24.42 -21.94
N ILE A 301 -0.68 -24.13 -22.96
CA ILE A 301 -1.75 -23.12 -22.93
C ILE A 301 -3.08 -23.86 -23.06
N ILE A 302 -3.88 -23.82 -22.00
CA ILE A 302 -5.15 -24.55 -21.89
C ILE A 302 -6.34 -23.59 -21.75
N HIS A 303 -7.54 -24.10 -21.95
CA HIS A 303 -8.75 -23.35 -21.63
C HIS A 303 -8.91 -23.22 -20.11
N PHE A 304 -9.43 -22.09 -19.61
CA PHE A 304 -9.54 -21.86 -18.15
C PHE A 304 -10.33 -22.95 -17.38
N LEU A 305 -11.37 -23.54 -18.00
CA LEU A 305 -12.13 -24.65 -17.41
C LEU A 305 -11.30 -25.94 -17.20
N GLN A 306 -10.11 -26.03 -17.79
CA GLN A 306 -9.19 -27.16 -17.61
C GLN A 306 -8.11 -26.87 -16.56
N ALA A 307 -8.06 -25.64 -16.03
CA ALA A 307 -7.08 -25.25 -15.04
C ALA A 307 -7.38 -25.89 -13.68
N THR A 308 -6.31 -26.30 -13.00
CA THR A 308 -6.37 -26.86 -11.65
C THR A 308 -5.77 -25.86 -10.67
N ALA A 309 -6.41 -25.75 -9.49
CA ALA A 309 -5.89 -24.99 -8.38
C ALA A 309 -4.60 -25.61 -7.83
N PRO A 310 -3.67 -24.81 -7.29
CA PRO A 310 -3.78 -23.36 -7.11
C PRO A 310 -3.49 -22.53 -8.37
N LEU A 311 -4.04 -21.31 -8.44
CA LEU A 311 -3.83 -20.37 -9.55
C LEU A 311 -3.19 -19.05 -9.11
N VAL A 312 -2.27 -18.53 -9.94
CA VAL A 312 -1.93 -17.11 -9.92
C VAL A 312 -2.64 -16.43 -11.08
N ILE A 313 -3.52 -15.49 -10.76
CA ILE A 313 -4.32 -14.78 -11.76
C ILE A 313 -3.67 -13.43 -12.04
N CYS A 314 -3.12 -13.29 -13.24
CA CYS A 314 -2.48 -12.06 -13.70
C CYS A 314 -3.43 -11.18 -14.53
N MET A 315 -4.63 -10.92 -13.98
CA MET A 315 -5.65 -10.09 -14.61
C MET A 315 -6.17 -9.07 -13.59
N LYS A 316 -6.40 -7.83 -14.04
CA LYS A 316 -7.07 -6.83 -13.21
C LYS A 316 -8.58 -7.05 -13.28
N LEU A 317 -9.23 -7.01 -12.11
CA LEU A 317 -10.69 -7.00 -11.99
C LEU A 317 -11.30 -5.80 -12.75
N ASP A 318 -12.56 -5.89 -13.13
CA ASP A 318 -13.37 -4.83 -13.75
C ASP A 318 -12.92 -4.37 -15.16
N LEU A 319 -11.94 -5.03 -15.77
CA LEU A 319 -11.48 -4.71 -17.14
C LEU A 319 -12.35 -5.28 -18.25
N THR A 320 -13.25 -6.20 -17.93
CA THR A 320 -13.95 -7.03 -18.93
C THR A 320 -15.47 -6.93 -18.86
N GLY A 321 -16.00 -5.91 -18.18
CA GLY A 321 -17.45 -5.77 -17.96
C GLY A 321 -18.05 -6.96 -17.20
N GLY A 322 -17.33 -7.47 -16.19
CA GLY A 322 -17.74 -8.63 -15.40
C GLY A 322 -17.46 -10.00 -16.04
N GLY A 323 -16.92 -10.06 -17.27
CA GLY A 323 -16.70 -11.33 -17.97
C GLY A 323 -15.70 -12.25 -17.27
N PHE A 324 -14.58 -11.69 -16.82
CA PHE A 324 -13.56 -12.40 -16.07
C PHE A 324 -14.11 -12.88 -14.71
N GLU A 325 -14.83 -12.01 -14.00
CA GLU A 325 -15.41 -12.26 -12.68
C GLU A 325 -16.45 -13.39 -12.74
N ARG A 326 -17.28 -13.41 -13.79
CA ARG A 326 -18.21 -14.53 -14.05
C ARG A 326 -17.46 -15.84 -14.29
N ASN A 327 -16.39 -15.82 -15.09
CA ASN A 327 -15.59 -17.03 -15.34
C ASN A 327 -14.89 -17.54 -14.08
N LEU A 328 -14.37 -16.64 -13.24
CA LEU A 328 -13.76 -16.99 -11.96
C LEU A 328 -14.80 -17.59 -11.00
N SER A 329 -16.00 -17.01 -10.94
CA SER A 329 -17.12 -17.52 -10.13
C SER A 329 -17.53 -18.94 -10.53
N LEU A 330 -17.49 -19.27 -11.83
CA LEU A 330 -17.80 -20.62 -12.32
C LEU A 330 -16.82 -21.70 -11.84
N MET A 331 -15.59 -21.32 -11.46
CA MET A 331 -14.60 -22.28 -10.98
C MET A 331 -14.80 -22.66 -9.51
N ASN A 332 -15.64 -21.93 -8.76
CA ASN A 332 -15.93 -22.18 -7.35
C ASN A 332 -14.66 -22.32 -6.48
N LEU A 333 -13.74 -21.36 -6.62
CA LEU A 333 -12.45 -21.32 -5.93
C LEU A 333 -12.45 -20.28 -4.81
N GLU A 334 -11.67 -20.55 -3.76
CA GLU A 334 -11.49 -19.67 -2.62
C GLU A 334 -10.23 -18.79 -2.79
N GLU A 335 -10.39 -17.46 -2.78
CA GLU A 335 -9.27 -16.52 -2.86
C GLU A 335 -8.38 -16.62 -1.61
N GLY A 336 -7.06 -16.51 -1.78
CA GLY A 336 -6.11 -16.66 -0.68
C GLY A 336 -5.69 -18.11 -0.43
N LYS A 337 -6.41 -19.08 -1.01
CA LYS A 337 -6.16 -20.51 -0.85
C LYS A 337 -6.02 -21.23 -2.19
N ASP A 338 -7.06 -21.19 -3.01
CA ASP A 338 -7.09 -21.82 -4.33
C ASP A 338 -6.58 -20.89 -5.42
N TYR A 339 -6.63 -19.57 -5.22
CA TYR A 339 -6.01 -18.62 -6.13
C TYR A 339 -5.54 -17.33 -5.45
N ILE A 340 -4.58 -16.67 -6.09
CA ILE A 340 -4.08 -15.35 -5.73
C ILE A 340 -4.16 -14.42 -6.94
N LEU A 341 -4.73 -13.23 -6.76
CA LEU A 341 -4.70 -12.16 -7.76
C LEU A 341 -3.36 -11.44 -7.70
N PHE A 342 -2.68 -11.26 -8.84
CA PHE A 342 -1.40 -10.54 -8.93
C PHE A 342 -1.40 -9.62 -10.16
N SER A 343 -1.58 -8.31 -9.98
CA SER A 343 -1.92 -7.41 -11.10
C SER A 343 -1.35 -6.00 -11.05
#